data_AF-A0A1Y1LQB1-F1
#
_entry.id   AF-A0A1Y1LQB1-F1
#
_cell.length_a   1.000
_cell.length_b   1.000
_cell.length_c   1.000
_cell.angle_alpha   90.00
_cell.angle_beta   90.00
_cell.angle_gamma   90.00
#
_symmetry.space_group_name_H-M   'P 1'
#
loop_
_entity.id
_entity.type
_entity.pdbx_description
1 polymer ?
#
loop_
_entity_poly.entity_id
_entity_poly.type
_entity_poly.pdbx_seq_one_letter_code
_entity_poly.pdbx_strand_id
1 'polypeptide(L)'
;MFNVAEKVALVTGGAHGIGLAIVRELLHNGVKGVAILDVNEALGQEALQQIRNEFGDGKARFLRVDVSSRQEFGEAFRKAVDIFKQLDIVVNNAGILNDLDWEKEIGVNLVSGCLVRIPNGSELLFRSVPRMVPSLPLKIIYHRTEVEKKGSY
;
A
#
# COMPACT_ATOMS: atom_id res chain seq x y z
N MET A 1 -1.48 -21.51 -6.74
CA MET A 1 -1.84 -20.57 -5.66
C MET A 1 -0.55 -20.04 -5.04
N PHE A 2 -0.41 -18.73 -4.87
CA PHE A 2 0.83 -18.14 -4.34
C PHE A 2 0.81 -18.17 -2.82
N ASN A 3 1.88 -18.68 -2.18
CA ASN A 3 1.98 -18.66 -0.73
C ASN A 3 2.34 -17.24 -0.23
N VAL A 4 1.48 -16.67 0.61
CA VAL A 4 1.68 -15.37 1.27
C VAL A 4 1.81 -15.49 2.78
N ALA A 5 1.81 -16.72 3.32
CA ALA A 5 2.06 -16.96 4.72
C ALA A 5 3.42 -16.40 5.16
N GLU A 6 3.49 -15.88 6.38
CA GLU A 6 4.69 -15.30 7.00
C GLU A 6 5.29 -14.07 6.29
N LYS A 7 4.60 -13.54 5.26
CA LYS A 7 5.00 -12.29 4.60
C LYS A 7 4.47 -11.07 5.31
N VAL A 8 5.12 -9.94 5.12
CA VAL A 8 4.64 -8.65 5.60
C VAL A 8 4.20 -7.79 4.43
N ALA A 9 3.02 -7.19 4.56
CA ALA A 9 2.46 -6.32 3.54
C ALA A 9 2.39 -4.86 4.00
N LEU A 10 2.45 -3.94 3.04
CA LEU A 10 2.12 -2.53 3.19
C LEU A 10 1.00 -2.20 2.20
N VAL A 11 -0.06 -1.56 2.67
CA VAL A 11 -1.23 -1.18 1.84
C VAL A 11 -1.49 0.30 1.99
N THR A 12 -1.42 1.06 0.88
CA THR A 12 -1.80 2.48 0.86
C THR A 12 -3.30 2.64 0.63
N GLY A 13 -3.91 3.67 1.23
CA GLY A 13 -5.37 3.82 1.26
C GLY A 13 -6.05 2.65 1.97
N GLY A 14 -5.34 2.02 2.93
CA GLY A 14 -5.73 0.75 3.53
C GLY A 14 -6.77 0.90 4.65
N ALA A 15 -7.16 2.12 5.01
CA ALA A 15 -8.06 2.36 6.14
C ALA A 15 -9.54 2.15 5.79
N HIS A 16 -9.92 2.16 4.51
CA HIS A 16 -11.32 2.01 4.13
C HIS A 16 -11.50 1.39 2.74
N GLY A 17 -12.76 1.12 2.38
CA GLY A 17 -13.16 0.66 1.05
C GLY A 17 -12.38 -0.59 0.58
N ILE A 18 -11.89 -0.52 -0.67
CA ILE A 18 -11.14 -1.61 -1.30
C ILE A 18 -9.83 -1.89 -0.56
N GLY A 19 -9.15 -0.85 -0.07
CA GLY A 19 -7.89 -1.03 0.64
C GLY A 19 -8.05 -1.84 1.92
N LEU A 20 -9.09 -1.53 2.70
CA LEU A 20 -9.40 -2.30 3.91
C LEU A 20 -9.81 -3.74 3.58
N ALA A 21 -10.56 -3.96 2.49
CA ALA A 21 -10.88 -5.31 2.04
C ALA A 21 -9.62 -6.10 1.65
N ILE A 22 -8.64 -5.47 0.99
CA ILE A 22 -7.35 -6.08 0.68
C ILE A 22 -6.57 -6.41 1.96
N VAL A 23 -6.54 -5.51 2.95
CA VAL A 23 -5.90 -5.77 4.25
C VAL A 23 -6.50 -7.02 4.90
N ARG A 24 -7.83 -7.14 4.94
CA ARG A 24 -8.53 -8.32 5.47
C ARG A 24 -8.18 -9.58 4.71
N GLU A 25 -8.24 -9.55 3.38
CA GLU A 25 -7.95 -10.71 2.54
C GLU A 25 -6.51 -11.18 2.74
N LEU A 26 -5.54 -10.27 2.81
CA LEU A 26 -4.15 -10.62 3.10
C LEU A 26 -4.01 -11.33 4.46
N LEU A 27 -4.70 -10.83 5.49
CA LEU A 27 -4.69 -11.43 6.83
C LEU A 27 -5.37 -12.80 6.87
N HIS A 28 -6.49 -12.99 6.15
CA HIS A 28 -7.12 -14.30 5.98
C HIS A 28 -6.19 -15.31 5.29
N ASN A 29 -5.38 -14.86 4.34
CA ASN A 29 -4.39 -15.68 3.66
C ASN A 29 -3.08 -15.89 4.46
N GLY A 30 -3.04 -15.44 5.72
CA GLY A 30 -1.99 -15.80 6.67
C GLY A 30 -0.73 -14.94 6.61
N VAL A 31 -0.78 -13.73 6.05
CA VAL A 31 0.35 -12.79 6.17
C VAL A 31 0.68 -12.57 7.65
N LYS A 32 1.97 -12.39 7.95
CA LYS A 32 2.48 -12.14 9.30
C LYS A 32 1.91 -10.85 9.89
N GLY A 33 1.81 -9.82 9.07
CA GLY A 33 1.20 -8.54 9.44
C GLY A 33 1.12 -7.55 8.29
N VAL A 34 0.36 -6.48 8.52
CA VAL A 34 0.08 -5.44 7.51
C VAL A 34 0.31 -4.04 8.07
N ALA A 35 1.12 -3.24 7.38
CA ALA A 35 1.19 -1.79 7.56
C ALA A 35 0.06 -1.12 6.76
N ILE A 36 -0.86 -0.46 7.45
CA ILE A 36 -1.98 0.29 6.86
C ILE A 36 -1.53 1.75 6.77
N LEU A 37 -1.45 2.28 5.54
CA LEU A 37 -1.14 3.68 5.30
C LEU A 37 -2.40 4.38 4.81
N ASP A 38 -2.71 5.51 5.45
CA ASP A 38 -3.81 6.39 5.03
C ASP A 38 -3.55 7.82 5.51
N VAL A 39 -4.12 8.81 4.82
CA VAL A 39 -4.03 10.21 5.25
C VAL A 39 -5.04 10.52 6.37
N ASN A 40 -6.15 9.78 6.40
CA ASN A 40 -7.22 9.96 7.37
C ASN A 40 -6.94 9.15 8.64
N GLU A 41 -6.49 9.83 9.69
CA GLU A 41 -6.14 9.20 10.97
C GLU A 41 -7.34 8.57 11.67
N ALA A 42 -8.52 9.20 11.64
CA ALA A 42 -9.71 8.68 12.29
C ALA A 42 -10.14 7.33 11.68
N LEU A 43 -10.20 7.27 10.35
CA LEU A 43 -10.46 6.02 9.64
C LEU A 43 -9.36 4.98 9.89
N GLY A 44 -8.10 5.42 9.94
CA GLY A 44 -6.97 4.55 10.24
C GLY A 44 -7.07 3.86 11.60
N GLN A 45 -7.44 4.60 12.65
CA GLN A 45 -7.63 4.05 13.98
C GLN A 45 -8.86 3.13 14.05
N GLU A 46 -9.94 3.49 13.37
CA GLU A 46 -11.13 2.63 13.26
C GLU A 46 -10.78 1.29 12.57
N ALA A 47 -10.09 1.35 11.44
CA ALA A 47 -9.62 0.16 10.72
C ALA A 47 -8.72 -0.71 11.60
N LEU A 48 -7.78 -0.10 12.33
CA LEU A 48 -6.90 -0.83 13.24
C LEU A 48 -7.69 -1.55 14.34
N GLN A 49 -8.71 -0.90 14.90
CA GLN A 49 -9.60 -1.50 15.88
C GLN A 49 -10.41 -2.67 15.31
N GLN A 50 -10.96 -2.51 14.10
CA GLN A 50 -11.69 -3.59 13.41
C GLN A 50 -10.79 -4.80 13.16
N ILE A 51 -9.58 -4.56 12.61
CA ILE A 51 -8.61 -5.63 12.33
C ILE A 51 -8.14 -6.32 13.62
N ARG A 52 -7.92 -5.57 14.70
CA ARG A 52 -7.59 -6.15 16.00
C ARG A 52 -8.68 -7.09 16.50
N ASN A 53 -9.94 -6.69 16.39
CA ASN A 53 -11.07 -7.52 16.84
C ASN A 53 -11.20 -8.81 16.02
N GLU A 54 -10.87 -8.75 14.73
CA GLU A 54 -11.06 -9.86 13.79
C GLU A 54 -9.86 -10.84 13.76
N PHE A 55 -8.63 -10.33 13.81
CA PHE A 55 -7.40 -11.12 13.60
C PHE A 55 -6.47 -11.16 14.82
N GLY A 56 -6.78 -10.40 15.86
CA GLY A 56 -5.97 -10.27 17.08
C GLY A 56 -4.94 -9.15 17.05
N ASP A 57 -4.30 -8.95 18.19
CA ASP A 57 -3.29 -7.91 18.36
C ASP A 57 -2.03 -8.16 17.53
N GLY A 58 -1.37 -7.08 17.12
CA GLY A 58 -0.08 -7.17 16.40
C GLY A 58 -0.18 -7.46 14.91
N LYS A 59 -1.36 -7.85 14.40
CA LYS A 59 -1.57 -8.18 12.98
C LYS A 59 -1.54 -6.97 12.04
N ALA A 60 -1.90 -5.79 12.53
CA ALA A 60 -1.81 -4.56 11.76
C ALA A 60 -1.19 -3.41 12.53
N ARG A 61 -0.67 -2.44 11.78
CA ARG A 61 -0.12 -1.17 12.28
C ARG A 61 -0.57 -0.06 11.36
N PHE A 62 -1.18 0.97 11.93
CA PHE A 62 -1.56 2.16 11.18
C PHE A 62 -0.43 3.18 11.17
N LEU A 63 -0.18 3.78 10.01
CA LEU A 63 0.72 4.90 9.81
C LEU A 63 -0.03 6.00 9.05
N ARG A 64 -0.20 7.18 9.67
CA ARG A 64 -0.75 8.34 8.98
C ARG A 64 0.27 8.85 7.96
N VAL A 65 -0.07 8.81 6.67
CA VAL A 65 0.86 9.14 5.58
C VAL A 65 0.11 9.80 4.44
N ASP A 66 0.59 10.96 4.01
CA ASP A 66 0.23 11.50 2.70
C ASP A 66 1.13 10.88 1.62
N VAL A 67 0.56 10.01 0.80
CA VAL A 67 1.30 9.31 -0.26
C VAL A 67 1.68 10.22 -1.44
N SER A 68 1.12 11.42 -1.53
CA SER A 68 1.57 12.43 -2.50
C SER A 68 2.94 13.01 -2.11
N SER A 69 3.30 12.94 -0.83
CA SER A 69 4.62 13.32 -0.31
C SER A 69 5.61 12.17 -0.39
N ARG A 70 6.57 12.29 -1.31
CA ARG A 70 7.64 11.29 -1.50
C ARG A 70 8.46 11.07 -0.23
N GLN A 71 8.67 12.12 0.56
CA GLN A 71 9.39 12.04 1.83
C GLN A 71 8.60 11.22 2.85
N GLU A 72 7.33 11.56 3.09
CA GLU A 72 6.49 10.86 4.06
C GLU A 72 6.34 9.39 3.68
N PHE A 73 6.14 9.09 2.39
CA PHE A 73 6.02 7.72 1.92
C PHE A 73 7.32 6.91 2.11
N GLY A 74 8.48 7.53 1.83
CA GLY A 74 9.79 6.90 2.07
C GLY A 74 10.04 6.62 3.57
N GLU A 75 9.66 7.54 4.45
CA GLU A 75 9.73 7.36 5.90
C GLU A 75 8.77 6.26 6.39
N ALA A 76 7.55 6.20 5.85
CA ALA A 76 6.58 5.18 6.19
C ALA A 76 7.05 3.78 5.79
N PHE A 77 7.70 3.66 4.64
CA PHE A 77 8.31 2.40 4.20
C PHE A 77 9.38 1.92 5.18
N ARG A 78 10.28 2.83 5.61
CA ARG A 78 11.30 2.52 6.63
C ARG A 78 10.67 2.10 7.94
N LYS A 79 9.67 2.85 8.43
CA LYS A 79 8.91 2.51 9.65
C LYS A 79 8.27 1.13 9.55
N ALA A 80 7.64 0.78 8.43
CA ALA A 80 7.04 -0.54 8.24
C ALA A 80 8.09 -1.66 8.32
N VAL A 81 9.25 -1.48 7.68
CA VAL A 81 10.39 -2.41 7.81
C VAL A 81 10.88 -2.48 9.26
N ASP A 82 10.99 -1.35 9.96
CA ASP A 82 11.47 -1.34 11.35
C ASP A 82 10.51 -2.02 12.33
N ILE A 83 9.20 -1.88 12.11
CA ILE A 83 8.17 -2.48 12.97
C ILE A 83 8.12 -3.99 12.78
N PHE A 84 8.10 -4.47 11.54
CA PHE A 84 7.90 -5.88 11.24
C PHE A 84 9.20 -6.66 10.97
N LYS A 85 10.34 -5.95 10.91
CA LYS A 85 11.66 -6.44 10.49
C LYS A 85 11.69 -7.06 9.08
N GLN A 86 10.66 -6.78 8.29
CA GLN A 86 10.38 -7.42 7.01
C GLN A 86 9.34 -6.60 6.25
N LEU A 87 9.43 -6.60 4.92
CA LEU A 87 8.41 -6.05 4.02
C LEU A 87 8.52 -6.70 2.64
N ASP A 88 7.54 -7.52 2.26
CA ASP A 88 7.60 -8.37 1.05
C ASP A 88 6.54 -8.02 0.02
N ILE A 89 5.45 -7.38 0.45
CA ILE A 89 4.31 -7.04 -0.39
C ILE A 89 4.03 -5.55 -0.23
N VAL A 90 3.86 -4.85 -1.34
CA VAL A 90 3.39 -3.47 -1.36
C VAL A 90 2.18 -3.41 -2.29
N VAL A 91 1.06 -2.94 -1.75
CA VAL A 91 -0.18 -2.69 -2.47
C VAL A 91 -0.39 -1.19 -2.55
N ASN A 92 -0.24 -0.68 -3.76
CA ASN A 92 -0.49 0.72 -4.07
C ASN A 92 -1.97 0.87 -4.40
N ASN A 93 -2.77 1.18 -3.39
CA ASN A 93 -4.23 1.25 -3.48
C ASN A 93 -4.79 2.65 -3.13
N ALA A 94 -3.98 3.54 -2.58
CA ALA A 94 -4.38 4.94 -2.43
C ALA A 94 -4.72 5.53 -3.81
N GLY A 95 -5.96 5.99 -3.93
CA GLY A 95 -6.47 6.64 -5.13
C GLY A 95 -7.54 7.65 -4.76
N ILE A 96 -7.52 8.79 -5.43
CA ILE A 96 -8.59 9.79 -5.36
C ILE A 96 -9.15 9.97 -6.77
N LEU A 97 -10.45 10.23 -6.84
CA LEU A 97 -11.11 10.79 -8.02
C LEU A 97 -11.42 12.23 -7.67
N ASN A 98 -10.73 13.19 -8.28
CA ASN A 98 -10.94 14.59 -8.02
C ASN A 98 -10.71 15.42 -9.31
N ASP A 99 -11.73 15.42 -10.16
CA ASP A 99 -11.73 16.15 -11.44
C ASP A 99 -11.47 17.66 -11.30
N LEU A 100 -11.67 18.23 -10.11
CA LEU A 100 -11.45 19.64 -9.81
C LEU A 100 -9.99 19.97 -9.47
N ASP A 101 -9.19 18.98 -9.08
CA ASP A 101 -7.78 19.11 -8.71
C ASP A 101 -6.98 17.94 -9.30
N TRP A 102 -6.82 18.01 -10.61
CA TRP A 102 -6.20 16.99 -11.43
C TRP A 102 -4.71 16.78 -11.07
N GLU A 103 -4.00 17.80 -10.56
CA GLU A 103 -2.61 17.66 -10.12
C GLU A 103 -2.52 16.75 -8.90
N LYS A 104 -3.43 16.90 -7.94
CA LYS A 104 -3.53 16.03 -6.78
C LYS A 104 -3.94 14.61 -7.17
N GLU A 105 -4.88 14.49 -8.12
CA GLU A 105 -5.30 13.19 -8.64
C GLU A 105 -4.14 12.44 -9.30
N ILE A 106 -3.40 13.11 -10.20
CA ILE A 106 -2.19 12.58 -10.84
C ILE A 106 -1.13 12.26 -9.79
N GLY A 107 -0.93 13.14 -8.79
CA GLY A 107 0.02 12.93 -7.71
C GLY A 107 -0.25 11.64 -6.93
N VAL A 108 -1.47 11.45 -6.44
CA VAL A 108 -1.83 10.24 -5.68
C VAL A 108 -1.81 9.00 -6.56
N ASN A 109 -2.33 9.07 -7.80
CA ASN A 109 -2.51 7.91 -8.65
C ASN A 109 -1.22 7.49 -9.40
N LEU A 110 -0.30 8.42 -9.70
CA LEU A 110 0.96 8.13 -10.41
C LEU A 110 2.18 8.07 -9.48
N VAL A 111 2.24 8.82 -8.37
CA VAL A 111 3.36 8.72 -7.39
C VAL A 111 3.24 7.46 -6.52
N SER A 112 2.03 6.95 -6.31
CA SER A 112 1.82 5.58 -5.82
C SER A 112 2.36 4.52 -6.81
N GLY A 113 2.84 4.91 -7.99
CA GLY A 113 3.51 4.06 -8.95
C GLY A 113 4.97 3.74 -8.56
N CYS A 114 5.15 2.55 -7.98
CA CYS A 114 6.39 1.76 -7.95
C CYS A 114 7.42 2.10 -6.84
N LEU A 115 7.48 1.24 -5.81
CA LEU A 115 8.64 1.09 -4.93
C LEU A 115 9.15 -0.35 -4.99
N VAL A 116 10.43 -0.51 -5.32
CA VAL A 116 11.14 -1.80 -5.36
C VAL A 116 12.14 -1.86 -4.21
N ARG A 117 12.01 -2.88 -3.35
CA ARG A 117 13.02 -3.24 -2.35
C ARG A 117 14.19 -3.96 -3.02
N ILE A 118 15.41 -3.44 -2.84
CA ILE A 118 16.66 -4.15 -3.17
C ILE A 118 17.10 -4.95 -1.91
N PRO A 119 17.46 -6.23 -2.01
CA PRO A 119 18.09 -6.96 -0.91
C PRO A 119 19.47 -6.34 -0.64
N ASN A 120 19.76 -6.04 0.64
CA ASN A 120 21.06 -5.61 1.16
C ASN A 120 21.52 -4.18 0.81
N GLY A 121 20.61 -3.25 0.50
CA GLY A 121 20.94 -1.83 0.32
C GLY A 121 19.93 -0.91 1.02
N SER A 122 20.43 0.13 1.67
CA SER A 122 19.65 1.20 2.33
C SER A 122 19.09 2.26 1.36
N GLU A 123 19.13 2.00 0.04
CA GLU A 123 18.76 2.97 -1.00
C GLU A 123 17.50 2.57 -1.78
N LEU A 124 16.56 3.51 -1.88
CA LEU A 124 15.35 3.45 -2.69
C LEU A 124 15.66 3.92 -4.12
N LEU A 125 15.48 3.05 -5.12
CA LEU A 125 15.57 3.43 -6.53
C LEU A 125 14.17 3.70 -7.10
N PHE A 126 13.88 4.95 -7.44
CA PHE A 126 12.66 5.34 -8.16
C PHE A 126 12.92 5.24 -9.67
N ARG A 127 12.26 4.31 -10.36
CA ARG A 127 12.31 4.21 -11.83
C ARG A 127 10.90 4.12 -12.40
N SER A 128 10.58 5.05 -13.30
CA SER A 128 9.48 4.92 -14.25
C SER A 128 9.75 3.70 -15.15
N VAL A 129 8.74 2.85 -15.33
CA VAL A 129 8.87 1.55 -16.02
C VAL A 129 9.28 1.79 -17.48
N PRO A 130 10.44 1.27 -17.92
CA PRO A 130 10.42 0.02 -18.66
C PRO A 130 11.66 -0.86 -18.39
N ARG A 131 11.45 -1.97 -17.66
CA ARG A 131 12.08 -3.30 -17.78
C ARG A 131 12.05 -3.99 -16.42
N MET A 132 11.30 -5.08 -16.35
CA MET A 132 11.35 -6.05 -15.25
C MET A 132 12.79 -6.54 -15.07
N VAL A 133 13.32 -6.43 -13.85
CA VAL A 133 14.57 -7.08 -13.44
C VAL A 133 14.19 -8.48 -12.90
N PRO A 134 14.67 -9.60 -13.48
CA PRO A 134 14.16 -10.94 -13.16
C PRO A 134 14.53 -11.52 -11.78
N SER A 135 15.23 -10.80 -10.90
CA SER A 135 15.98 -11.42 -9.79
C SER A 135 15.54 -11.07 -8.36
N LEU A 136 14.36 -10.47 -8.14
CA LEU A 136 13.93 -10.05 -6.79
C LEU A 136 12.58 -10.69 -6.37
N PRO A 137 12.46 -11.28 -5.16
CA PRO A 137 11.21 -11.88 -4.69
C PRO A 137 10.26 -10.83 -4.08
N LEU A 138 10.10 -9.67 -4.71
CA LEU A 138 9.12 -8.65 -4.31
C LEU A 138 7.92 -8.71 -5.25
N LYS A 139 6.69 -8.70 -4.70
CA LYS A 139 5.46 -8.66 -5.49
C LYS A 139 4.73 -7.34 -5.26
N ILE A 140 4.48 -6.62 -6.35
CA ILE A 140 3.69 -5.39 -6.38
C ILE A 140 2.34 -5.70 -7.01
N ILE A 141 1.25 -5.39 -6.31
CA ILE A 141 -0.13 -5.57 -6.80
C ILE A 141 -0.74 -4.18 -7.02
N TYR A 142 -1.28 -3.96 -8.21
CA TYR A 142 -1.99 -2.73 -8.59
C TYR A 142 -3.49 -2.99 -8.63
N HIS A 143 -4.27 -2.06 -8.10
CA HIS A 143 -5.72 -2.01 -8.31
C HIS A 143 -6.03 -0.75 -9.13
N ARG A 144 -6.64 -0.92 -10.32
CA ARG A 144 -7.09 0.18 -11.19
C ARG A 144 -8.60 0.11 -11.31
N THR A 145 -9.29 1.22 -11.04
CA THR A 145 -10.70 1.38 -11.41
C THR A 145 -10.79 1.61 -12.91
N GLU A 146 -11.53 0.77 -13.64
CA GLU A 146 -11.89 1.09 -15.02
C GLU A 146 -12.89 2.25 -14.99
N VAL A 147 -12.52 3.38 -15.59
CA VAL A 147 -13.45 4.47 -15.85
C VAL A 147 -14.15 4.13 -17.16
N GLU A 148 -15.43 3.72 -17.09
CA GLU A 148 -16.27 3.62 -18.29
C GLU A 148 -16.33 4.99 -18.96
N LYS A 149 -15.75 5.11 -20.16
CA LYS A 149 -15.99 6.26 -21.03
C LYS A 149 -17.48 6.25 -21.40
N LYS A 150 -18.30 7.07 -20.74
CA LYS A 150 -19.59 7.48 -21.31
C LYS A 150 -19.30 8.32 -22.53
N GLY A 151 -19.37 7.69 -23.70
CA GLY A 151 -19.39 8.38 -24.99
C GLY A 151 -20.51 9.40 -24.99
N SER A 152 -20.15 10.67 -25.17
CA SER A 152 -21.10 11.73 -25.48
C SER A 152 -20.71 12.23 -26.87
N TYR A 153 -21.66 12.12 -27.81
CA TYR A 153 -21.58 12.63 -29.18
C TYR A 153 -21.62 14.16 -29.19
#